data_AF-F1RT02-F1
#
_entry.id   AF-F1RT02-F1
#
_cell.length_a   1.000
_cell.length_b   1.000
_cell.length_c   1.000
_cell.angle_alpha   90.00
_cell.angle_beta   90.00
_cell.angle_gamma   90.00
#
_symmetry.space_group_name_H-M   'P 1'
#
loop_
_entity.id
_entity.type
_entity.pdbx_description
1 polymer ?
#
loop_
_entity_poly.entity_id
_entity_poly.type
_entity_poly.pdbx_seq_one_letter_code
_entity_poly.pdbx_strand_id
1 'polypeptide(L)'
;MEAGNLEVIFDRVGHFGRYQIFLYFMCAFQNISCGIHYLASVFLSVSPQHACRPPGNVSQVLFQDISGVRLEDIWTRFSVGREDRIIVQLQNGEIWELTSCHRFRRDDKSSLNHDYNGHKSSFPCLDGYIYDKSKWRSTVVTEWDLVCNREWFGRLIQPVFMLGVLLGAAVFGYLSDRTGRRVILWTTSIGVFLCGIGVAFTFDYYSFMIARFLLAMVGSGYLVVVFVYVTEFVGMKSRTWASIHLHSFFAFGTMVVALTGYFVRTWWIYQIILSMVTVPFVLCCWMLPETPFWLLSEGRYEEAQKVIDRMAKWNRTRSFKLSELLSLAGSGPAGTKASPVEKHSLSDLFYDCSIGTRTLIVWLIWFTGCFGFYSFSLNSVNLGGNEYLNFFLMGIVEIPAYIFVCVGMDRLGRRCILGFSLLSSAVTNGVIMVIPQDYHVCLMVATMAGKFSIGAAFGLIYLYTAELYPTIVRSLAVGSGSMVSRVGSIMAPFCVYLSSIWIFMPQLLVGTFAFMSGILTFMLPETLRKPLATTWKETEKQSSSDK
;
A
#
# COMPACT_ATOMS: atom_id res chain seq x y z
N MET A 1 1.23 -10.45 -32.73
CA MET A 1 -0.16 -10.95 -32.76
C MET A 1 -1.01 -9.88 -32.09
N GLU A 2 -1.85 -9.15 -32.83
CA GLU A 2 -2.59 -8.03 -32.24
C GLU A 2 -3.63 -8.51 -31.23
N ALA A 3 -3.70 -7.84 -30.07
CA ALA A 3 -4.62 -8.18 -28.98
C ALA A 3 -6.10 -8.24 -29.43
N GLY A 4 -6.47 -7.51 -30.48
CA GLY A 4 -7.83 -7.50 -31.04
C GLY A 4 -8.31 -8.86 -31.58
N ASN A 5 -7.41 -9.71 -32.08
CA ASN A 5 -7.81 -11.01 -32.64
C ASN A 5 -8.14 -12.06 -31.56
N LEU A 6 -7.58 -11.94 -30.36
CA LEU A 6 -7.87 -12.87 -29.27
C LEU A 6 -9.14 -12.50 -28.49
N GLU A 7 -9.67 -11.28 -28.62
CA GLU A 7 -10.89 -10.85 -27.92
C GLU A 7 -12.15 -11.50 -28.47
N VAL A 8 -12.10 -11.99 -29.72
CA VAL A 8 -13.17 -12.80 -30.34
C VAL A 8 -13.44 -14.08 -29.54
N ILE A 9 -12.45 -14.57 -28.76
CA ILE A 9 -12.65 -15.68 -27.82
C ILE A 9 -13.72 -15.31 -26.79
N PHE A 10 -13.67 -14.10 -26.22
CA PHE A 10 -14.63 -13.65 -25.21
C PHE A 10 -16.01 -13.34 -25.79
N ASP A 11 -16.10 -12.95 -27.06
CA ASP A 11 -17.39 -12.82 -27.74
C ASP A 11 -18.14 -14.15 -27.85
N ARG A 12 -17.41 -15.28 -27.97
CA ARG A 12 -18.00 -16.63 -28.03
C ARG A 12 -18.20 -17.28 -26.66
N VAL A 13 -17.25 -17.12 -25.74
CA VAL A 13 -17.25 -17.77 -24.41
C VAL A 13 -17.98 -16.93 -23.35
N GLY A 14 -18.20 -15.65 -23.63
CA GLY A 14 -18.75 -14.66 -22.69
C GLY A 14 -17.65 -13.83 -22.03
N HIS A 15 -17.90 -12.52 -21.93
CA HIS A 15 -16.94 -11.54 -21.39
C HIS A 15 -16.72 -11.66 -19.87
N PHE A 16 -17.73 -12.12 -19.12
CA PHE A 16 -17.66 -12.30 -17.66
C PHE A 16 -18.61 -13.41 -17.18
N GLY A 17 -18.31 -14.65 -17.58
CA GLY A 17 -19.11 -15.83 -17.24
C GLY A 17 -18.80 -16.42 -15.85
N ARG A 18 -19.49 -17.52 -15.51
CA ARG A 18 -19.38 -18.18 -14.19
C ARG A 18 -17.96 -18.67 -13.87
N TYR A 19 -17.24 -19.14 -14.89
CA TYR A 19 -15.86 -19.57 -14.72
C TYR A 19 -14.94 -18.41 -14.37
N GLN A 20 -15.06 -17.30 -15.09
CA GLN A 20 -14.30 -16.08 -14.81
C GLN A 20 -14.60 -15.53 -13.41
N ILE A 21 -15.87 -15.53 -13.00
CA ILE A 21 -16.30 -15.08 -11.68
C ILE A 21 -15.63 -15.91 -10.57
N PHE A 22 -15.61 -17.24 -10.71
CA PHE A 22 -14.97 -18.12 -9.74
C PHE A 22 -13.45 -17.84 -9.61
N LEU A 23 -12.74 -17.75 -10.75
CA LEU A 23 -11.31 -17.42 -10.76
C LEU A 23 -11.04 -16.04 -10.17
N TYR A 24 -11.89 -15.06 -10.53
CA TYR A 24 -11.81 -13.70 -10.03
C TYR A 24 -11.90 -13.65 -8.50
N PHE A 25 -12.93 -14.25 -7.90
CA PHE A 25 -13.09 -14.22 -6.44
C PHE A 25 -11.99 -14.98 -5.70
N MET A 26 -11.49 -16.09 -6.25
CA MET A 26 -10.32 -16.75 -5.67
C MET A 26 -9.09 -15.86 -5.66
N CYS A 27 -8.78 -15.22 -6.80
CA CYS A 27 -7.65 -14.30 -6.92
C CYS A 27 -7.83 -13.04 -6.06
N ALA A 28 -9.06 -12.54 -5.96
CA ALA A 28 -9.42 -11.38 -5.18
C ALA A 28 -9.29 -11.63 -3.67
N PHE A 29 -9.63 -12.83 -3.19
CA PHE A 29 -9.44 -13.19 -1.78
C PHE A 29 -7.98 -13.05 -1.33
N GLN A 30 -7.03 -13.49 -2.15
CA GLN A 30 -5.60 -13.35 -1.81
C GLN A 30 -5.11 -11.90 -1.87
N ASN A 31 -5.76 -11.00 -2.61
CA ASN A 31 -5.45 -9.57 -2.54
C ASN A 31 -5.73 -8.96 -1.16
N ILE A 32 -6.63 -9.57 -0.37
CA ILE A 32 -6.83 -9.19 1.04
C ILE A 32 -5.51 -9.36 1.81
N SER A 33 -4.78 -10.46 1.60
CA SER A 33 -3.48 -10.68 2.24
C SER A 33 -2.43 -9.63 1.85
N CYS A 34 -2.40 -9.22 0.59
CA CYS A 34 -1.52 -8.12 0.17
C CYS A 34 -1.85 -6.84 0.93
N GLY A 35 -3.13 -6.47 1.02
CA GLY A 35 -3.59 -5.34 1.85
C GLY A 35 -3.14 -5.44 3.29
N ILE A 36 -3.30 -6.63 3.87
CA ILE A 36 -2.88 -6.93 5.24
C ILE A 36 -1.39 -6.64 5.43
N HIS A 37 -0.52 -7.27 4.64
CA HIS A 37 0.92 -7.19 4.91
C HIS A 37 1.53 -5.83 4.58
N TYR A 38 0.97 -5.08 3.64
CA TYR A 38 1.42 -3.73 3.31
C TYR A 38 1.20 -2.72 4.43
N LEU A 39 0.12 -2.92 5.18
CA LEU A 39 -0.36 -2.02 6.20
C LEU A 39 -0.18 -2.56 7.62
N ALA A 40 0.23 -3.82 7.77
CA ALA A 40 0.50 -4.45 9.06
C ALA A 40 1.45 -3.63 9.95
N SER A 41 2.43 -2.96 9.34
CA SER A 41 3.43 -2.14 10.04
C SER A 41 2.81 -1.02 10.88
N VAL A 42 1.63 -0.52 10.52
CA VAL A 42 0.92 0.55 11.24
C VAL A 42 0.79 0.23 12.73
N PHE A 43 0.46 -1.02 13.08
CA PHE A 43 0.38 -1.47 14.48
C PHE A 43 1.61 -2.22 14.96
N LEU A 44 2.43 -2.75 14.03
CA LEU A 44 3.60 -3.56 14.37
C LEU A 44 4.78 -2.72 14.90
N SER A 45 4.97 -1.52 14.31
CA SER A 45 6.07 -0.60 14.61
C SER A 45 5.63 0.63 15.41
N VAL A 46 4.54 0.52 16.18
CA VAL A 46 4.12 1.59 17.10
C VAL A 46 5.16 1.72 18.21
N SER A 47 5.55 2.96 18.48
CA SER A 47 6.39 3.31 19.62
C SER A 47 5.50 3.73 20.79
N PRO A 48 5.30 2.87 21.80
CA PRO A 48 4.58 3.27 23.00
C PRO A 48 5.38 4.30 23.79
N GLN A 49 4.70 5.00 24.70
CA GLN A 49 5.37 5.88 25.65
C GLN A 49 6.40 5.09 26.46
N HIS A 50 7.55 5.73 26.68
CA HIS A 50 8.68 5.07 27.31
C HIS A 50 9.52 6.03 28.13
N ALA A 51 10.19 5.46 29.13
CA ALA A 51 11.15 6.11 29.99
C ALA A 51 12.34 5.19 30.23
N CYS A 52 13.48 5.76 30.59
CA CYS A 52 14.67 4.98 30.87
C CYS A 52 14.53 4.08 32.09
N ARG A 53 15.11 2.88 32.03
CA ARG A 53 15.12 1.97 33.17
C ARG A 53 16.04 2.50 34.29
N PRO A 54 15.61 2.48 35.55
CA PRO A 54 16.47 2.84 36.67
C PRO A 54 17.61 1.82 36.83
N PRO A 55 18.82 2.26 37.24
CA PRO A 55 20.00 1.39 37.35
C PRO A 55 19.95 0.39 38.50
N GLY A 56 18.92 0.44 39.36
CA GLY A 56 18.79 -0.46 40.50
C GLY A 56 17.35 -0.61 40.98
N ASN A 57 17.17 -1.29 42.11
CA ASN A 57 15.86 -1.49 42.72
C ASN A 57 15.33 -0.18 43.32
N VAL A 58 14.14 0.18 42.87
CA VAL A 58 13.43 1.39 43.29
C VAL A 58 12.74 1.16 44.62
N SER A 59 12.92 2.09 45.57
CA SER A 59 12.23 2.12 46.86
C SER A 59 10.98 2.98 46.83
N GLN A 60 11.05 4.15 46.19
CA GLN A 60 9.94 5.09 46.03
C GLN A 60 9.94 5.70 44.64
N VAL A 61 8.75 5.92 44.09
CA VAL A 61 8.54 6.68 42.86
C VAL A 61 7.68 7.90 43.18
N LEU A 62 8.08 9.03 42.63
CA LEU A 62 7.33 10.27 42.65
C LEU A 62 7.00 10.67 41.22
N PHE A 63 5.69 10.82 40.98
CA PHE A 63 5.14 11.27 39.71
C PHE A 63 4.04 12.29 40.00
N GLN A 64 4.21 13.52 39.50
CA GLN A 64 3.24 14.62 39.69
C GLN A 64 2.74 14.74 41.15
N ASP A 65 3.70 14.89 42.08
CA ASP A 65 3.50 15.10 43.53
C ASP A 65 2.90 13.93 44.34
N ILE A 66 2.67 12.78 43.72
CA ILE A 66 2.19 11.57 44.41
C ILE A 66 3.37 10.60 44.63
N SER A 67 3.67 10.31 45.89
CA SER A 67 4.66 9.32 46.30
C SER A 67 3.99 7.94 46.46
N GLY A 68 4.58 6.89 45.87
CA GLY A 68 4.18 5.49 46.13
C GLY A 68 3.49 4.74 44.98
N VAL A 69 3.51 5.26 43.75
CA VAL A 69 2.94 4.57 42.58
C VAL A 69 3.91 3.47 42.10
N ARG A 70 3.41 2.27 41.79
CA ARG A 70 4.25 1.25 41.10
C ARG A 70 4.66 1.80 39.75
N LEU A 71 5.88 1.50 39.30
CA LEU A 71 6.43 2.00 38.04
C LEU A 71 5.52 1.71 36.82
N GLU A 72 4.72 0.66 36.90
CA GLU A 72 3.77 0.20 35.89
C GLU A 72 2.46 1.02 35.86
N ASP A 73 2.05 1.61 36.98
CA ASP A 73 0.79 2.35 37.11
C ASP A 73 0.93 3.82 36.66
N ILE A 74 2.17 4.29 36.47
CA ILE A 74 2.50 5.67 36.07
C ILE A 74 1.92 6.01 34.70
N TRP A 75 1.90 5.04 33.79
CA TRP A 75 1.46 5.25 32.41
C TRP A 75 -0.01 5.66 32.28
N THR A 76 -0.85 5.27 33.24
CA THR A 76 -2.28 5.64 33.26
C THR A 76 -2.50 7.13 33.53
N ARG A 77 -1.48 7.84 34.01
CA ARG A 77 -1.54 9.27 34.39
C ARG A 77 -0.65 10.16 33.54
N PHE A 78 0.11 9.58 32.62
CA PHE A 78 0.94 10.32 31.67
C PHE A 78 0.03 11.10 30.71
N SER A 79 0.16 12.43 30.71
CA SER A 79 -0.62 13.29 29.82
C SER A 79 0.24 13.70 28.62
N VAL A 80 -0.31 13.58 27.41
CA VAL A 80 0.38 13.95 26.18
C VAL A 80 0.64 15.46 26.18
N GLY A 81 1.92 15.86 26.19
CA GLY A 81 2.31 17.27 26.01
C GLY A 81 3.04 17.95 27.18
N ARG A 82 3.30 17.26 28.31
CA ARG A 82 4.21 17.75 29.37
C ARG A 82 5.51 16.95 29.36
N GLU A 83 6.64 17.61 29.58
CA GLU A 83 7.92 16.97 29.90
C GLU A 83 7.82 16.31 31.29
N ASP A 84 7.08 15.22 31.37
CA ASP A 84 6.86 14.50 32.62
C ASP A 84 8.13 13.71 32.97
N ARG A 85 8.89 14.24 33.93
CA ARG A 85 10.10 13.60 34.48
C ARG A 85 9.67 12.62 35.57
N ILE A 86 10.07 11.36 35.45
CA ILE A 86 9.79 10.37 36.50
C ILE A 86 10.92 10.41 37.51
N ILE A 87 10.63 10.72 38.77
CA ILE A 87 11.64 10.78 39.83
C ILE A 87 11.59 9.48 40.62
N VAL A 88 12.72 8.80 40.73
CA VAL A 88 12.83 7.53 41.43
C VAL A 88 13.92 7.59 42.50
N GLN A 89 13.60 7.06 43.67
CA GLN A 89 14.59 6.79 44.71
C GLN A 89 14.98 5.32 44.66
N LEU A 90 16.27 5.04 44.70
CA LEU A 90 16.81 3.69 44.81
C LEU A 90 16.93 3.27 46.28
N GLN A 91 17.00 1.96 46.54
CA GLN A 91 17.22 1.42 47.89
C GLN A 91 18.54 1.88 48.52
N ASN A 92 19.55 2.23 47.72
CA ASN A 92 20.82 2.81 48.18
C ASN A 92 20.71 4.31 48.55
N GLY A 93 19.51 4.91 48.45
CA GLY A 93 19.24 6.31 48.75
C GLY A 93 19.60 7.30 47.64
N GLU A 94 20.02 6.84 46.46
CA GLU A 94 20.24 7.71 45.31
C GLU A 94 18.91 8.13 44.65
N ILE A 95 18.87 9.35 44.12
CA ILE A 95 17.68 9.90 43.45
C ILE A 95 18.03 10.13 41.98
N TRP A 96 17.19 9.58 41.11
CA TRP A 96 17.34 9.65 39.65
C TRP A 96 16.09 10.27 39.02
N GLU A 97 16.31 11.16 38.05
CA GLU A 97 15.26 11.67 37.18
C GLU A 97 15.35 10.94 35.83
N LEU A 98 14.27 10.25 35.46
CA LEU A 98 14.17 9.49 34.23
C LEU A 98 13.41 10.33 33.20
N THR A 99 14.04 10.55 32.05
CA THR A 99 13.36 11.03 30.85
C THR A 99 13.27 9.89 29.83
N SER A 100 12.69 10.16 28.66
CA SER A 100 12.55 9.15 27.61
C SER A 100 13.90 8.63 27.10
N CYS A 101 14.92 9.49 27.03
CA CYS A 101 16.21 9.14 26.41
C CYS A 101 17.44 9.31 27.30
N HIS A 102 17.30 9.97 28.45
CA HIS A 102 18.39 10.18 29.39
C HIS A 102 17.91 9.91 30.82
N ARG A 103 18.88 9.66 31.69
CA ARG A 103 18.65 9.65 33.14
C ARG A 103 19.63 10.61 33.80
N PHE A 104 19.14 11.34 34.78
CA PHE A 104 19.91 12.35 35.49
C PHE A 104 20.01 11.94 36.96
N ARG A 105 21.23 11.79 37.46
CA ARG A 105 21.46 11.56 38.89
C ARG A 105 21.53 12.90 39.61
N ARG A 106 20.80 13.04 40.71
CA ARG A 106 20.93 14.20 41.60
C ARG A 106 22.13 13.98 42.52
N ASP A 107 23.05 14.95 42.55
CA ASP A 107 24.24 14.85 43.40
C ASP A 107 23.92 15.17 44.88
N ASP A 108 22.89 15.99 45.13
CA ASP A 108 22.37 16.29 46.47
C ASP A 108 21.10 15.49 46.78
N LYS A 109 21.06 14.86 47.97
CA LYS A 109 20.01 13.92 48.42
C LYS A 109 18.91 14.58 49.24
N SER A 110 18.91 15.92 49.32
CA SER A 110 18.20 16.70 50.34
C SER A 110 16.67 16.64 50.28
N SER A 111 16.03 16.41 49.13
CA SER A 111 14.58 16.17 49.06
C SER A 111 14.11 15.50 47.77
N LEU A 112 13.05 14.70 47.88
CA LEU A 112 12.38 14.04 46.75
C LEU A 112 11.31 14.97 46.14
N ASN A 113 11.72 16.19 45.77
CA ASN A 113 10.82 17.20 45.22
C ASN A 113 10.94 17.28 43.70
N HIS A 114 9.87 17.74 43.04
CA HIS A 114 9.87 17.97 41.60
C HIS A 114 10.84 19.11 41.22
N ASP A 115 10.89 20.17 42.03
CA ASP A 115 11.81 21.29 41.86
C ASP A 115 13.15 21.01 42.53
N TYR A 116 14.20 20.82 41.72
CA TYR A 116 15.56 20.60 42.17
C TYR A 116 16.52 21.53 41.43
N ASN A 117 17.14 22.45 42.18
CA ASN A 117 18.10 23.45 41.69
C ASN A 117 19.56 23.01 41.81
N GLY A 118 19.84 21.78 42.26
CA GLY A 118 21.20 21.28 42.39
C GLY A 118 21.79 20.76 41.07
N HIS A 119 23.08 20.40 41.12
CA HIS A 119 23.78 19.84 39.97
C HIS A 119 23.32 18.41 39.65
N LYS A 120 23.20 18.10 38.35
CA LYS A 120 22.70 16.82 37.85
C LYS A 120 23.73 16.20 36.91
N SER A 121 24.10 14.95 37.15
CA SER A 121 24.96 14.19 36.25
C SER A 121 24.11 13.39 35.25
N SER A 122 24.31 13.63 33.94
CA SER A 122 23.55 12.97 32.86
C SER A 122 24.20 11.66 32.44
N PHE A 123 23.39 10.61 32.31
CA PHE A 123 23.81 9.30 31.84
C PHE A 123 22.88 8.78 30.73
N PRO A 124 23.42 8.02 29.76
CA PRO A 124 22.62 7.28 28.80
C PRO A 124 21.93 6.07 29.47
N CYS A 125 20.89 5.58 28.81
CA CYS A 125 20.03 4.50 29.34
C CYS A 125 20.57 3.13 28.94
N LEU A 126 21.66 2.72 29.60
CA LEU A 126 22.36 1.46 29.32
C LEU A 126 21.60 0.22 29.81
N ASP A 127 20.74 0.39 30.82
CA ASP A 127 19.97 -0.69 31.45
C ASP A 127 18.62 -0.96 30.73
N GLY A 128 18.42 -0.37 29.56
CA GLY A 128 17.20 -0.50 28.74
C GLY A 128 16.10 0.51 29.09
N TYR A 129 14.89 0.22 28.63
CA TYR A 129 13.72 1.10 28.73
C TYR A 129 12.54 0.41 29.42
N ILE A 130 11.62 1.24 29.93
CA ILE A 130 10.33 0.82 30.44
C ILE A 130 9.28 1.42 29.53
N TYR A 131 8.40 0.57 29.02
CA TYR A 131 7.35 0.92 28.07
C TYR A 131 5.97 0.85 28.72
N ASP A 132 5.06 1.70 28.28
CA ASP A 132 3.64 1.58 28.59
C ASP A 132 3.05 0.30 27.97
N LYS A 133 2.54 -0.58 28.83
CA LYS A 133 1.92 -1.86 28.45
C LYS A 133 0.38 -1.85 28.49
N SER A 134 -0.24 -0.70 28.74
CA SER A 134 -1.69 -0.56 28.86
C SER A 134 -2.43 -1.00 27.57
N LYS A 135 -1.95 -0.51 26.42
CA LYS A 135 -2.49 -0.77 25.08
C LYS A 135 -1.79 -1.91 24.35
N TRP A 136 -0.45 -1.93 24.36
CA TRP A 136 0.36 -2.92 23.64
C TRP A 136 1.22 -3.71 24.61
N ARG A 137 1.19 -5.05 24.53
CA ARG A 137 1.98 -5.89 25.44
C ARG A 137 3.43 -6.02 24.97
N SER A 138 3.63 -6.17 23.66
CA SER A 138 4.93 -6.14 23.00
C SER A 138 4.73 -5.72 21.54
N THR A 139 5.56 -4.78 21.09
CA THR A 139 5.73 -4.33 19.69
C THR A 139 7.15 -4.59 19.22
N VAL A 140 7.39 -4.49 17.91
CA VAL A 140 8.76 -4.61 17.36
C VAL A 140 9.71 -3.55 17.93
N VAL A 141 9.18 -2.37 18.25
CA VAL A 141 9.97 -1.29 18.86
C VAL A 141 10.38 -1.65 20.29
N THR A 142 9.48 -2.25 21.07
CA THR A 142 9.77 -2.63 22.46
C THR A 142 10.63 -3.87 22.60
N GLU A 143 10.64 -4.77 21.61
CA GLU A 143 11.41 -6.02 21.65
C GLU A 143 12.92 -5.77 21.45
N TRP A 144 13.27 -4.79 20.60
CA TRP A 144 14.66 -4.47 20.26
C TRP A 144 15.12 -3.06 20.68
N ASP A 145 14.36 -2.42 21.58
CA ASP A 145 14.64 -1.08 22.12
C ASP A 145 14.94 -0.04 21.01
N LEU A 146 14.07 0.04 20.00
CA LEU A 146 14.25 0.91 18.82
C LEU A 146 13.82 2.36 19.08
N VAL A 147 14.29 2.93 20.19
CA VAL A 147 13.98 4.29 20.63
C VAL A 147 15.23 5.15 20.77
N CYS A 148 15.06 6.47 20.88
CA CYS A 148 16.16 7.43 21.08
C CYS A 148 17.26 7.30 20.00
N ASN A 149 18.48 6.92 20.38
CA ASN A 149 19.60 6.75 19.44
C ASN A 149 19.35 5.71 18.34
N ARG A 150 18.45 4.75 18.58
CA ARG A 150 18.07 3.69 17.64
C ARG A 150 16.71 3.92 16.98
N GLU A 151 16.09 5.08 17.18
CA GLU A 151 14.75 5.37 16.62
C GLU A 151 14.73 5.28 15.08
N TRP A 152 15.83 5.66 14.43
CA TRP A 152 15.96 5.59 12.98
C TRP A 152 15.77 4.17 12.42
N PHE A 153 16.12 3.12 13.17
CA PHE A 153 15.88 1.73 12.78
C PHE A 153 14.38 1.41 12.73
N GLY A 154 13.58 1.91 13.68
CA GLY A 154 12.13 1.79 13.64
C GLY A 154 11.53 2.53 12.44
N ARG A 155 12.04 3.74 12.16
CA ARG A 155 11.61 4.58 11.04
C ARG A 155 11.92 3.98 9.66
N LEU A 156 12.93 3.12 9.55
CA LEU A 156 13.32 2.45 8.31
C LEU A 156 12.46 1.22 7.95
N ILE A 157 11.67 0.67 8.88
CA ILE A 157 10.89 -0.57 8.66
C ILE A 157 9.96 -0.43 7.44
N GLN A 158 9.14 0.61 7.39
CA GLN A 158 8.17 0.79 6.31
C GLN A 158 8.82 1.19 4.97
N PRO A 159 9.80 2.11 4.92
CA PRO A 159 10.53 2.41 3.69
C PRO A 159 11.23 1.20 3.07
N VAL A 160 11.90 0.36 3.87
CA VAL A 160 12.56 -0.87 3.38
C VAL A 160 11.52 -1.87 2.88
N PHE A 161 10.38 -2.00 3.56
CA PHE A 161 9.26 -2.80 3.06
C PHE A 161 8.79 -2.29 1.68
N MET A 162 8.61 -0.98 1.50
CA MET A 162 8.21 -0.39 0.22
C MET A 162 9.27 -0.51 -0.89
N LEU A 163 10.55 -0.54 -0.53
CA LEU A 163 11.62 -0.88 -1.48
C LEU A 163 11.50 -2.33 -1.95
N GLY A 164 11.20 -3.27 -1.05
CA GLY A 164 10.89 -4.66 -1.38
C GLY A 164 9.70 -4.77 -2.33
N VAL A 165 8.65 -3.96 -2.11
CA VAL A 165 7.50 -3.86 -3.03
C VAL A 165 7.93 -3.45 -4.44
N LEU A 166 8.73 -2.40 -4.57
CA LEU A 166 9.22 -1.93 -5.88
C LEU A 166 9.99 -3.03 -6.63
N LEU A 167 10.94 -3.68 -5.94
CA LEU A 167 11.76 -4.74 -6.53
C LEU A 167 10.94 -5.98 -6.86
N GLY A 168 9.99 -6.35 -5.99
CA GLY A 168 9.08 -7.47 -6.21
C GLY A 168 8.22 -7.27 -7.46
N ALA A 169 7.64 -6.08 -7.62
CA ALA A 169 6.86 -5.74 -8.82
C ALA A 169 7.69 -5.90 -10.12
N ALA A 170 8.93 -5.42 -10.13
CA ALA A 170 9.80 -5.50 -11.30
C ALA A 170 10.24 -6.93 -11.61
N VAL A 171 10.72 -7.67 -10.59
CA VAL A 171 11.26 -9.03 -10.76
C VAL A 171 10.16 -10.02 -11.13
N PHE A 172 9.07 -10.07 -10.37
CA PHE A 172 8.01 -11.05 -10.60
C PHE A 172 7.12 -10.68 -11.79
N GLY A 173 6.97 -9.39 -12.09
CA GLY A 173 6.34 -8.94 -13.34
C GLY A 173 7.08 -9.51 -14.55
N TYR A 174 8.40 -9.27 -14.62
CA TYR A 174 9.25 -9.82 -15.68
C TYR A 174 9.24 -11.35 -15.73
N LEU A 175 9.31 -12.01 -14.57
CA LEU A 175 9.33 -13.47 -14.52
C LEU A 175 7.99 -14.07 -15.00
N SER A 176 6.86 -13.44 -14.66
CA SER A 176 5.52 -13.90 -15.06
C SER A 176 5.30 -13.90 -16.56
N ASP A 177 5.97 -12.99 -17.27
CA ASP A 177 5.93 -12.96 -18.73
C ASP A 177 6.66 -14.14 -19.36
N ARG A 178 7.72 -14.65 -18.72
CA ARG A 178 8.52 -15.77 -19.24
C ARG A 178 8.05 -17.14 -18.78
N THR A 179 7.71 -17.29 -17.50
CA THR A 179 7.38 -18.60 -16.92
C THR A 179 5.89 -18.92 -16.95
N GLY A 180 5.05 -17.93 -17.32
CA GLY A 180 3.60 -18.01 -17.20
C GLY A 180 3.09 -17.42 -15.89
N ARG A 181 1.82 -17.00 -15.88
CA ARG A 181 1.21 -16.29 -14.75
C ARG A 181 0.88 -17.27 -13.62
N ARG A 182 0.44 -18.48 -13.94
CA ARG A 182 0.04 -19.50 -12.95
C ARG A 182 1.15 -19.83 -11.96
N VAL A 183 2.35 -20.13 -12.47
CA VAL A 183 3.49 -20.55 -11.64
C VAL A 183 3.91 -19.43 -10.68
N ILE A 184 3.90 -18.19 -11.16
CA ILE A 184 4.25 -17.03 -10.33
C ILE A 184 3.20 -16.77 -9.26
N LEU A 185 1.91 -16.89 -9.57
CA LEU A 185 0.85 -16.75 -8.56
C LEU A 185 0.99 -17.80 -7.44
N TRP A 186 1.35 -19.04 -7.77
CA TRP A 186 1.56 -20.09 -6.77
C TRP A 186 2.77 -19.82 -5.90
N THR A 187 3.92 -19.60 -6.54
CA THR A 187 5.20 -19.39 -5.84
C THR A 187 5.17 -18.14 -4.96
N THR A 188 4.61 -17.04 -5.44
CA THR A 188 4.47 -15.81 -4.65
C THR A 188 3.51 -15.99 -3.49
N SER A 189 2.37 -16.68 -3.66
CA SER A 189 1.40 -16.87 -2.57
C SER A 189 1.93 -17.79 -1.47
N ILE A 190 2.60 -18.88 -1.84
CA ILE A 190 3.33 -19.74 -0.89
C ILE A 190 4.43 -18.92 -0.20
N GLY A 191 5.15 -18.11 -0.96
CA GLY A 191 6.17 -17.19 -0.44
C GLY A 191 5.62 -16.20 0.58
N VAL A 192 4.46 -15.58 0.33
CA VAL A 192 3.79 -14.66 1.27
C VAL A 192 3.47 -15.38 2.58
N PHE A 193 2.90 -16.58 2.51
CA PHE A 193 2.59 -17.36 3.72
C PHE A 193 3.85 -17.73 4.51
N LEU A 194 4.85 -18.30 3.85
CA LEU A 194 6.09 -18.75 4.50
C LEU A 194 6.91 -17.58 5.06
N CYS A 195 7.10 -16.51 4.29
CA CYS A 195 7.79 -15.31 4.77
C CYS A 195 6.97 -14.62 5.87
N GLY A 196 5.65 -14.60 5.74
CA GLY A 196 4.72 -14.02 6.73
C GLY A 196 4.85 -14.68 8.09
N ILE A 197 4.83 -16.02 8.13
CA ILE A 197 5.10 -16.81 9.35
C ILE A 197 6.55 -16.61 9.80
N GLY A 198 7.51 -16.65 8.87
CA GLY A 198 8.93 -16.47 9.17
C GLY A 198 9.22 -15.18 9.93
N VAL A 199 8.56 -14.07 9.58
CA VAL A 199 8.69 -12.79 10.30
C VAL A 199 8.34 -12.93 11.80
N ALA A 200 7.35 -13.74 12.16
CA ALA A 200 6.96 -13.92 13.56
C ALA A 200 8.01 -14.68 14.39
N PHE A 201 8.88 -15.46 13.75
CA PHE A 201 9.94 -16.25 14.38
C PHE A 201 11.32 -15.60 14.28
N THR A 202 11.37 -14.29 14.02
CA THR A 202 12.64 -13.55 13.96
C THR A 202 13.06 -13.11 15.36
N PHE A 203 14.33 -13.32 15.69
CA PHE A 203 14.89 -13.01 17.03
C PHE A 203 15.73 -11.72 17.03
N ASP A 204 16.19 -11.29 15.85
CA ASP A 204 17.00 -10.08 15.68
C ASP A 204 16.40 -9.15 14.63
N TYR A 205 16.69 -7.85 14.78
CA TYR A 205 16.18 -6.80 13.92
C TYR A 205 16.55 -6.99 12.43
N TYR A 206 17.76 -7.48 12.14
CA TYR A 206 18.23 -7.62 10.76
C TYR A 206 17.52 -8.77 10.05
N SER A 207 17.38 -9.93 10.70
CA SER A 207 16.58 -11.05 10.20
C SER A 207 15.12 -10.66 10.02
N PHE A 208 14.55 -9.88 10.95
CA PHE A 208 13.22 -9.31 10.80
C PHE A 208 13.09 -8.44 9.56
N MET A 209 14.06 -7.55 9.33
CA MET A 209 14.06 -6.67 8.16
C MET A 209 14.14 -7.45 6.86
N ILE A 210 15.05 -8.45 6.79
CA ILE A 210 15.21 -9.31 5.62
C ILE A 210 13.91 -10.10 5.35
N ALA A 211 13.32 -10.72 6.38
CA ALA A 211 12.08 -11.47 6.25
C ALA A 211 10.91 -10.57 5.78
N ARG A 212 10.78 -9.36 6.33
CA ARG A 212 9.78 -8.38 5.90
C ARG A 212 10.01 -7.88 4.47
N PHE A 213 11.27 -7.66 4.09
CA PHE A 213 11.64 -7.26 2.73
C PHE A 213 11.29 -8.36 1.71
N LEU A 214 11.61 -9.61 2.02
CA LEU A 214 11.24 -10.75 1.19
C LEU A 214 9.72 -10.92 1.11
N LEU A 215 9.01 -10.79 2.23
CA LEU A 215 7.54 -10.78 2.30
C LEU A 215 6.94 -9.69 1.40
N ALA A 216 7.52 -8.49 1.41
CA ALA A 216 7.10 -7.39 0.56
C ALA A 216 7.32 -7.68 -0.93
N MET A 217 8.48 -8.26 -1.28
CA MET A 217 8.79 -8.64 -2.66
C MET A 217 7.78 -9.66 -3.21
N VAL A 218 7.52 -10.74 -2.47
CA VAL A 218 6.58 -11.77 -2.92
C VAL A 218 5.14 -11.27 -2.92
N GLY A 219 4.75 -10.46 -1.93
CA GLY A 219 3.42 -9.87 -1.85
C GLY A 219 3.12 -8.90 -3.00
N SER A 220 4.10 -8.06 -3.37
CA SER A 220 3.95 -7.19 -4.54
C SER A 220 4.00 -7.95 -5.85
N GLY A 221 4.84 -8.99 -5.94
CA GLY A 221 4.90 -9.86 -7.11
C GLY A 221 3.54 -10.49 -7.41
N TYR A 222 2.86 -10.99 -6.38
CA TYR A 222 1.49 -11.47 -6.50
C TYR A 222 0.55 -10.40 -7.06
N LEU A 223 0.54 -9.20 -6.46
CA LEU A 223 -0.39 -8.11 -6.80
C LEU A 223 -0.27 -7.67 -8.28
N VAL A 224 0.94 -7.61 -8.82
CA VAL A 224 1.15 -7.27 -10.23
C VAL A 224 0.67 -8.39 -11.15
N VAL A 225 1.02 -9.64 -10.85
CA VAL A 225 0.70 -10.78 -11.71
C VAL A 225 -0.79 -11.11 -11.69
N VAL A 226 -1.45 -10.98 -10.54
CA VAL A 226 -2.89 -11.24 -10.40
C VAL A 226 -3.72 -10.24 -11.21
N PHE A 227 -3.28 -8.98 -11.27
CA PHE A 227 -3.93 -7.96 -12.09
C PHE A 227 -3.91 -8.37 -13.57
N VAL A 228 -2.74 -8.77 -14.09
CA VAL A 228 -2.60 -9.24 -15.47
C VAL A 228 -3.41 -10.51 -15.70
N TYR A 229 -3.32 -11.48 -14.79
CA TYR A 229 -4.08 -12.74 -14.87
C TYR A 229 -5.59 -12.50 -14.97
N VAL A 230 -6.17 -11.66 -14.13
CA VAL A 230 -7.60 -11.34 -14.16
C VAL A 230 -7.98 -10.64 -15.48
N THR A 231 -7.18 -9.68 -15.94
CA THR A 231 -7.47 -8.95 -17.18
C THR A 231 -7.35 -9.81 -18.44
N GLU A 232 -6.52 -10.85 -18.41
CA GLU A 232 -6.40 -11.87 -19.46
C GLU A 232 -7.53 -12.91 -19.41
N PHE A 233 -8.27 -13.04 -18.30
CA PHE A 233 -9.46 -13.90 -18.22
C PHE A 233 -10.78 -13.15 -18.44
N VAL A 234 -10.77 -11.82 -18.33
CA VAL A 234 -11.97 -10.97 -18.43
C VAL A 234 -11.96 -10.18 -19.74
N GLY A 235 -13.08 -10.24 -20.47
CA GLY A 235 -13.25 -9.50 -21.71
C GLY A 235 -13.33 -7.98 -21.48
N MET A 236 -13.04 -7.18 -22.52
CA MET A 236 -12.92 -5.71 -22.41
C MET A 236 -14.11 -5.03 -21.72
N LYS A 237 -15.33 -5.52 -21.97
CA LYS A 237 -16.57 -4.91 -21.44
C LYS A 237 -16.61 -4.87 -19.92
N SER A 238 -16.00 -5.84 -19.24
CA SER A 238 -16.00 -5.97 -17.78
C SER A 238 -14.61 -5.79 -17.17
N ARG A 239 -13.57 -5.62 -17.99
CA ARG A 239 -12.17 -5.55 -17.57
C ARG A 239 -11.93 -4.38 -16.61
N THR A 240 -12.39 -3.19 -16.98
CA THR A 240 -12.24 -1.98 -16.16
C THR A 240 -12.87 -2.14 -14.77
N TRP A 241 -14.11 -2.65 -14.74
CA TRP A 241 -14.83 -2.91 -13.49
C TRP A 241 -14.12 -3.94 -12.61
N ALA A 242 -13.66 -5.05 -13.20
CA ALA A 242 -12.96 -6.12 -12.49
C ALA A 242 -11.62 -5.65 -11.91
N SER A 243 -10.86 -4.86 -12.68
CA SER A 243 -9.59 -4.26 -12.25
C SER A 243 -9.75 -3.31 -11.06
N ILE A 244 -10.78 -2.45 -11.07
CA ILE A 244 -11.04 -1.52 -9.97
C ILE A 244 -11.51 -2.30 -8.72
N HIS A 245 -12.43 -3.24 -8.87
CA HIS A 245 -12.93 -4.03 -7.74
C HIS A 245 -11.85 -4.89 -7.08
N LEU A 246 -10.84 -5.32 -7.84
CA LEU A 246 -9.72 -6.07 -7.29
C LEU A 246 -8.96 -5.28 -6.22
N HIS A 247 -8.89 -3.95 -6.37
CA HIS A 247 -8.27 -3.05 -5.39
C HIS A 247 -9.14 -2.89 -4.13
N SER A 248 -10.47 -3.00 -4.23
CA SER A 248 -11.35 -2.98 -3.05
C SER A 248 -11.04 -4.11 -2.06
N PHE A 249 -10.52 -5.25 -2.52
CA PHE A 249 -10.08 -6.35 -1.64
C PHE A 249 -8.84 -5.98 -0.80
N PHE A 250 -7.99 -5.08 -1.29
CA PHE A 250 -6.91 -4.50 -0.49
C PHE A 250 -7.47 -3.74 0.71
N ALA A 251 -8.55 -2.98 0.52
CA ALA A 251 -9.23 -2.22 1.58
C ALA A 251 -9.82 -3.15 2.67
N PHE A 252 -10.38 -4.30 2.28
CA PHE A 252 -10.77 -5.33 3.25
C PHE A 252 -9.57 -5.83 4.07
N GLY A 253 -8.40 -5.94 3.46
CA GLY A 253 -7.16 -6.27 4.17
C GLY A 253 -6.79 -5.23 5.24
N THR A 254 -6.93 -3.95 4.92
CA THR A 254 -6.77 -2.83 5.87
C THR A 254 -7.71 -2.96 7.07
N MET A 255 -8.97 -3.31 6.82
CA MET A 255 -9.97 -3.52 7.87
C MET A 255 -9.61 -4.71 8.77
N VAL A 256 -9.12 -5.81 8.20
CA VAL A 256 -8.64 -6.97 8.96
C VAL A 256 -7.44 -6.61 9.84
N VAL A 257 -6.52 -5.78 9.35
CA VAL A 257 -5.39 -5.26 10.13
C VAL A 257 -5.87 -4.48 11.36
N ALA A 258 -6.82 -3.55 11.18
CA ALA A 258 -7.39 -2.78 12.28
C ALA A 258 -8.05 -3.68 13.34
N LEU A 259 -8.86 -4.65 12.88
CA LEU A 259 -9.58 -5.57 13.75
C LEU A 259 -8.62 -6.49 14.53
N THR A 260 -7.61 -7.02 13.84
CA THR A 260 -6.62 -7.91 14.47
C THR A 260 -5.77 -7.13 15.47
N GLY A 261 -5.39 -5.89 15.16
CA GLY A 261 -4.66 -5.02 16.08
C GLY A 261 -5.44 -4.73 17.37
N TYR A 262 -6.77 -4.58 17.27
CA TYR A 262 -7.62 -4.36 18.43
C TYR A 262 -7.65 -5.57 19.38
N PHE A 263 -7.75 -6.79 18.84
CA PHE A 263 -7.82 -8.02 19.63
C PHE A 263 -6.46 -8.54 20.10
N VAL A 264 -5.39 -8.30 19.32
CA VAL A 264 -4.09 -8.95 19.50
C VAL A 264 -3.03 -7.90 19.83
N ARG A 265 -2.57 -7.92 21.08
CA ARG A 265 -1.63 -6.93 21.63
C ARG A 265 -0.16 -7.35 21.58
N THR A 266 0.15 -8.49 20.96
CA THR A 266 1.50 -9.06 20.86
C THR A 266 1.88 -9.22 19.40
N TRP A 267 2.98 -8.58 18.98
CA TRP A 267 3.32 -8.42 17.56
C TRP A 267 3.51 -9.73 16.78
N TRP A 268 4.13 -10.75 17.37
CA TRP A 268 4.41 -12.02 16.67
C TRP A 268 3.13 -12.86 16.49
N ILE A 269 2.24 -12.91 17.50
CA ILE A 269 0.91 -13.53 17.38
C ILE A 269 0.08 -12.81 16.32
N TYR A 270 0.13 -11.47 16.34
CA TYR A 270 -0.54 -10.64 15.35
C TYR A 270 -0.05 -10.97 13.93
N GLN A 271 1.26 -11.06 13.71
CA GLN A 271 1.84 -11.43 12.42
C GLN A 271 1.43 -12.84 11.96
N ILE A 272 1.34 -13.82 12.88
CA ILE A 272 0.85 -15.17 12.56
C ILE A 272 -0.60 -15.13 12.11
N ILE A 273 -1.48 -14.48 12.87
CA ILE A 273 -2.92 -14.39 12.55
C ILE A 273 -3.13 -13.71 11.19
N LEU A 274 -2.41 -12.62 10.93
CA LEU A 274 -2.45 -11.93 9.64
C LEU A 274 -2.00 -12.84 8.49
N SER A 275 -0.95 -13.65 8.70
CA SER A 275 -0.45 -14.59 7.69
C SER A 275 -1.42 -15.74 7.44
N MET A 276 -2.19 -16.17 8.45
CA MET A 276 -3.18 -17.24 8.32
C MET A 276 -4.32 -16.92 7.35
N VAL A 277 -4.59 -15.63 7.08
CA VAL A 277 -5.59 -15.21 6.09
C VAL A 277 -5.24 -15.68 4.67
N THR A 278 -3.96 -15.97 4.37
CA THR A 278 -3.53 -16.52 3.07
C THR A 278 -3.84 -17.99 2.86
N VAL A 279 -4.05 -18.75 3.95
CA VAL A 279 -4.12 -20.22 3.90
C VAL A 279 -5.22 -20.73 2.95
N PRO A 280 -6.46 -20.20 2.98
CA PRO A 280 -7.50 -20.68 2.08
C PRO A 280 -7.11 -20.54 0.60
N PHE A 281 -6.38 -19.49 0.22
CA PHE A 281 -5.91 -19.34 -1.14
C PHE A 281 -4.79 -20.32 -1.48
N VAL A 282 -3.81 -20.50 -0.61
CA VAL A 282 -2.72 -21.48 -0.82
C VAL A 282 -3.29 -22.88 -1.02
N LEU A 283 -4.35 -23.24 -0.30
CA LEU A 283 -5.06 -24.51 -0.47
C LEU A 283 -5.85 -24.61 -1.78
N CYS A 284 -6.18 -23.49 -2.43
CA CYS A 284 -6.96 -23.46 -3.67
C CYS A 284 -6.13 -23.08 -4.91
N CYS A 285 -4.91 -22.57 -4.74
CA CYS A 285 -4.15 -21.97 -5.84
C CYS A 285 -3.84 -22.98 -6.96
N TRP A 286 -3.56 -24.24 -6.61
CA TRP A 286 -3.38 -25.37 -7.54
C TRP A 286 -4.51 -25.56 -8.57
N MET A 287 -5.72 -25.06 -8.30
CA MET A 287 -6.85 -25.12 -9.23
C MET A 287 -6.77 -24.10 -10.37
N LEU A 288 -5.90 -23.09 -10.28
CA LEU A 288 -5.79 -22.03 -11.27
C LEU A 288 -5.22 -22.58 -12.60
N PRO A 289 -5.92 -22.39 -13.74
CA PRO A 289 -5.34 -22.65 -15.06
C PRO A 289 -4.27 -21.61 -15.42
N GLU A 290 -3.51 -21.87 -16.49
CA GLU A 290 -2.73 -20.82 -17.14
C GLU A 290 -3.62 -19.99 -18.07
N THR A 291 -3.24 -18.74 -18.35
CA THR A 291 -4.05 -17.85 -19.18
C THR A 291 -4.06 -18.30 -20.64
N PRO A 292 -5.21 -18.22 -21.34
CA PRO A 292 -5.29 -18.64 -22.74
C PRO A 292 -4.42 -17.76 -23.65
N PHE A 293 -4.24 -16.48 -23.29
CA PHE A 293 -3.41 -15.53 -24.02
C PHE A 293 -1.93 -15.92 -23.99
N TRP A 294 -1.39 -16.24 -22.81
CA TRP A 294 0.01 -16.66 -22.68
C TRP A 294 0.27 -18.02 -23.34
N LEU A 295 -0.66 -18.97 -23.21
CA LEU A 295 -0.55 -20.26 -23.89
C LEU A 295 -0.52 -20.11 -25.43
N LEU A 296 -1.31 -19.18 -25.96
CA LEU A 296 -1.31 -18.86 -27.39
C LEU A 296 -0.02 -18.18 -27.85
N SER A 297 0.55 -17.26 -27.05
CA SER A 297 1.82 -16.61 -27.38
C SER A 297 3.00 -17.59 -27.39
N GLU A 298 2.98 -18.61 -26.53
CA GLU A 298 3.98 -19.68 -26.48
C GLU A 298 3.74 -20.81 -27.49
N GLY A 299 2.68 -20.72 -28.33
CA GLY A 299 2.35 -21.75 -29.32
C GLY A 299 1.78 -23.05 -28.75
N ARG A 300 1.34 -23.06 -27.48
CA ARG A 300 0.76 -24.23 -26.80
C ARG A 300 -0.74 -24.35 -27.06
N TYR A 301 -1.10 -24.55 -28.33
CA TYR A 301 -2.50 -24.50 -28.80
C TYR A 301 -3.42 -25.55 -28.18
N GLU A 302 -2.95 -26.78 -27.93
CA GLU A 302 -3.77 -27.83 -27.35
C GLU A 302 -4.20 -27.52 -25.90
N GLU A 303 -3.30 -26.93 -25.12
CA GLU A 303 -3.60 -26.52 -23.75
C GLU A 303 -4.52 -25.30 -23.73
N ALA A 304 -4.30 -24.34 -24.63
CA ALA A 304 -5.20 -23.21 -24.80
C ALA A 304 -6.63 -23.68 -25.13
N GLN A 305 -6.77 -24.66 -26.04
CA GLN A 305 -8.07 -25.26 -26.37
C GLN A 305 -8.72 -25.90 -25.14
N LYS A 306 -7.98 -26.69 -24.34
CA LYS A 306 -8.51 -27.32 -23.11
C LYS A 306 -9.03 -26.28 -22.11
N VAL A 307 -8.34 -25.15 -21.96
CA VAL A 307 -8.80 -24.05 -21.09
C VAL A 307 -10.06 -23.42 -21.66
N ILE A 308 -10.09 -23.11 -22.96
CA ILE A 308 -11.26 -22.51 -23.63
C ILE A 308 -12.49 -23.43 -23.55
N ASP A 309 -12.33 -24.74 -23.77
CA ASP A 309 -13.42 -25.72 -23.66
C ASP A 309 -13.96 -25.80 -22.23
N ARG A 310 -13.08 -25.73 -21.23
CA ARG A 310 -13.50 -25.66 -19.82
C ARG A 310 -14.31 -24.40 -19.53
N MET A 311 -13.86 -23.25 -20.05
CA MET A 311 -14.59 -21.99 -19.93
C MET A 311 -15.96 -22.08 -20.61
N ALA A 312 -16.04 -22.61 -21.83
CA ALA A 312 -17.29 -22.78 -22.57
C ALA A 312 -18.27 -23.72 -21.82
N LYS A 313 -17.77 -24.83 -21.28
CA LYS A 313 -18.57 -25.79 -20.50
C LYS A 313 -19.19 -25.15 -19.25
N TRP A 314 -18.40 -24.39 -18.48
CA TRP A 314 -18.89 -23.72 -17.27
C TRP A 314 -19.83 -22.55 -17.58
N ASN A 315 -19.57 -21.83 -18.67
CA ASN A 315 -20.39 -20.71 -19.12
C ASN A 315 -21.63 -21.16 -19.91
N ARG A 316 -21.80 -22.46 -20.14
CA ARG A 316 -22.89 -23.06 -20.93
C ARG A 316 -22.96 -22.49 -22.35
N THR A 317 -21.81 -22.20 -22.95
CA THR A 317 -21.68 -21.77 -24.34
C THR A 317 -21.15 -22.92 -25.21
N ARG A 318 -21.29 -22.81 -26.53
CA ARG A 318 -20.78 -23.83 -27.46
C ARG A 318 -19.25 -23.77 -27.50
N SER A 319 -18.59 -24.93 -27.31
CA SER A 319 -17.17 -25.07 -27.66
C SER A 319 -16.98 -24.79 -29.14
N PHE A 320 -15.87 -24.13 -29.48
CA PHE A 320 -15.43 -23.94 -30.85
C PHE A 320 -13.96 -24.35 -30.96
N LYS A 321 -13.55 -24.77 -32.16
CA LYS A 321 -12.15 -25.10 -32.42
C LYS A 321 -11.35 -23.81 -32.60
N LEU A 322 -10.28 -23.66 -31.82
CA LEU A 322 -9.36 -22.53 -31.88
C LEU A 322 -8.69 -22.40 -33.25
N SER A 323 -8.47 -23.51 -33.95
CA SER A 323 -7.94 -23.55 -35.31
C SER A 323 -8.80 -22.78 -36.32
N GLU A 324 -10.13 -22.87 -36.20
CA GLU A 324 -11.05 -22.12 -37.07
C GLU A 324 -10.97 -20.62 -36.82
N LEU A 325 -10.79 -20.22 -35.55
CA LEU A 325 -10.69 -18.83 -35.15
C LEU A 325 -9.35 -18.21 -35.56
N LEU A 326 -8.25 -18.95 -35.43
CA LEU A 326 -6.93 -18.55 -35.94
C LEU A 326 -6.91 -18.44 -37.47
N SER A 327 -7.63 -19.32 -38.18
CA SER A 327 -7.77 -19.22 -39.64
C SER A 327 -8.62 -18.03 -40.09
N LEU A 328 -9.67 -17.67 -39.32
CA LEU A 328 -10.52 -16.49 -39.57
C LEU A 328 -9.79 -15.18 -39.25
N ALA A 329 -8.87 -15.19 -38.29
CA ALA A 329 -8.05 -14.04 -37.88
C ALA A 329 -6.87 -13.76 -38.84
N GLY A 330 -6.77 -14.45 -39.97
CA GLY A 330 -5.71 -14.25 -40.97
C GLY A 330 -4.35 -14.87 -40.62
N SER A 331 -4.25 -15.63 -39.53
CA SER A 331 -3.05 -16.40 -39.17
C SER A 331 -3.14 -17.82 -39.74
N GLY A 332 -2.64 -18.02 -40.96
CA GLY A 332 -2.57 -19.33 -41.61
C GLY A 332 -1.69 -20.33 -40.82
N PRO A 333 -1.91 -21.65 -41.02
CA PRO A 333 -1.19 -22.69 -40.31
C PRO A 333 0.18 -22.94 -40.97
N ALA A 334 1.14 -22.03 -40.78
CA ALA A 334 2.58 -22.29 -40.91
C ALA A 334 3.39 -20.98 -40.74
N GLY A 335 4.36 -21.00 -39.83
CA GLY A 335 5.69 -20.48 -40.16
C GLY A 335 6.02 -19.00 -39.96
N THR A 336 5.09 -18.09 -39.67
CA THR A 336 5.49 -16.71 -39.33
C THR A 336 5.78 -16.62 -37.85
N LYS A 337 7.05 -16.81 -37.46
CA LYS A 337 7.56 -16.25 -36.19
C LYS A 337 7.00 -14.84 -36.11
N ALA A 338 6.23 -14.53 -35.06
CA ALA A 338 5.81 -13.17 -34.80
C ALA A 338 7.04 -12.28 -35.01
N SER A 339 6.93 -11.24 -35.84
CA SER A 339 7.96 -10.21 -35.93
C SER A 339 8.40 -9.89 -34.50
N PRO A 340 9.72 -9.79 -34.23
CA PRO A 340 10.17 -9.51 -32.88
C PRO A 340 9.42 -8.26 -32.45
N VAL A 341 8.61 -8.37 -31.39
CA VAL A 341 7.97 -7.22 -30.77
C VAL A 341 9.09 -6.23 -30.56
N GLU A 342 9.04 -5.08 -31.27
CA GLU A 342 10.04 -4.05 -31.10
C GLU A 342 10.11 -3.79 -29.60
N LYS A 343 11.29 -3.98 -29.01
CA LYS A 343 11.48 -3.75 -27.59
C LYS A 343 11.42 -2.25 -27.39
N HIS A 344 10.22 -1.74 -27.16
CA HIS A 344 10.02 -0.34 -26.84
C HIS A 344 10.76 -0.03 -25.55
N SER A 345 11.64 0.96 -25.63
CA SER A 345 12.46 1.43 -24.53
C SER A 345 11.73 2.55 -23.81
N LEU A 346 12.07 2.81 -22.54
CA LEU A 346 11.52 3.95 -21.78
C LEU A 346 11.77 5.30 -22.49
N SER A 347 12.78 5.37 -23.36
CA SER A 347 13.04 6.54 -24.22
C SER A 347 11.88 6.87 -25.17
N ASP A 348 11.05 5.89 -25.53
CA ASP A 348 9.95 6.07 -26.48
C ASP A 348 8.80 6.91 -25.87
N LEU A 349 8.75 7.03 -24.54
CA LEU A 349 7.82 7.93 -23.83
C LEU A 349 8.23 9.41 -23.94
N PHE A 350 9.48 9.67 -24.30
CA PHE A 350 10.03 11.02 -24.48
C PHE A 350 10.35 11.32 -25.94
N TYR A 351 9.72 10.57 -26.87
CA TYR A 351 9.93 10.73 -28.30
C TYR A 351 9.58 12.15 -28.80
N ASP A 352 8.50 12.74 -28.26
CA ASP A 352 8.08 14.11 -28.54
C ASP A 352 7.95 14.92 -27.24
N CYS A 353 8.20 16.22 -27.30
CA CYS A 353 8.13 17.12 -26.16
C CYS A 353 6.70 17.22 -25.59
N SER A 354 5.66 17.11 -26.43
CA SER A 354 4.27 17.08 -25.96
C SER A 354 3.98 15.79 -25.17
N ILE A 355 4.43 14.65 -25.67
CA ILE A 355 4.25 13.34 -25.03
C ILE A 355 5.11 13.24 -23.75
N GLY A 356 6.33 13.76 -23.77
CA GLY A 356 7.20 13.84 -22.59
C GLY A 356 6.58 14.68 -21.48
N THR A 357 5.97 15.82 -21.82
CA THR A 357 5.24 16.66 -20.85
C THR A 357 4.04 15.90 -20.26
N ARG A 358 3.26 15.18 -21.09
CA ARG A 358 2.17 14.32 -20.62
C ARG A 358 2.67 13.22 -19.68
N THR A 359 3.80 12.60 -20.02
CA THR A 359 4.43 11.55 -19.20
C THR A 359 4.82 12.08 -17.84
N LEU A 360 5.45 13.26 -17.76
CA LEU A 360 5.83 13.91 -16.50
C LEU A 360 4.62 14.25 -15.65
N ILE A 361 3.54 14.78 -16.23
CA ILE A 361 2.29 15.07 -15.50
C ILE A 361 1.69 13.78 -14.94
N VAL A 362 1.61 12.72 -15.76
CA VAL A 362 1.10 11.42 -15.34
C VAL A 362 1.95 10.84 -14.21
N TRP A 363 3.28 10.87 -14.32
CA TRP A 363 4.20 10.44 -13.27
C TRP A 363 4.01 11.21 -11.95
N LEU A 364 3.79 12.53 -12.03
CA LEU A 364 3.49 13.35 -10.84
C LEU A 364 2.16 12.95 -10.19
N ILE A 365 1.12 12.65 -10.97
CA ILE A 365 -0.17 12.19 -10.46
C ILE A 365 -0.03 10.81 -9.78
N TRP A 366 0.72 9.89 -10.41
CA TRP A 366 1.05 8.58 -9.83
C TRP A 366 1.80 8.69 -8.51
N PHE A 367 2.81 9.56 -8.46
CA PHE A 367 3.56 9.87 -7.25
C PHE A 367 2.63 10.39 -6.16
N THR A 368 1.85 11.41 -6.46
CA THR A 368 0.96 12.11 -5.52
C THR A 368 -0.12 11.19 -4.97
N GLY A 369 -0.76 10.40 -5.82
CA GLY A 369 -1.80 9.45 -5.42
C GLY A 369 -1.27 8.41 -4.42
N CYS A 370 -0.12 7.82 -4.71
CA CYS A 370 0.49 6.80 -3.85
C CYS A 370 1.08 7.40 -2.57
N PHE A 371 1.80 8.53 -2.68
CA PHE A 371 2.35 9.27 -1.54
C PHE A 371 1.25 9.68 -0.56
N GLY A 372 0.16 10.29 -1.06
CA GLY A 372 -0.98 10.67 -0.23
C GLY A 372 -1.71 9.47 0.34
N PHE A 373 -1.94 8.40 -0.45
CA PHE A 373 -2.59 7.18 0.02
C PHE A 373 -1.91 6.59 1.26
N TYR A 374 -0.58 6.42 1.22
CA TYR A 374 0.18 5.89 2.35
C TYR A 374 0.37 6.91 3.46
N SER A 375 0.53 8.20 3.15
CA SER A 375 0.63 9.25 4.17
C SER A 375 -0.61 9.28 5.06
N PHE A 376 -1.81 9.28 4.46
CA PHE A 376 -3.07 9.22 5.22
C PHE A 376 -3.22 7.92 6.01
N SER A 377 -2.90 6.77 5.40
CA SER A 377 -3.01 5.47 6.08
C SER A 377 -2.02 5.33 7.25
N LEU A 378 -0.80 5.84 7.13
CA LEU A 378 0.20 5.78 8.21
C LEU A 378 -0.09 6.82 9.29
N ASN A 379 -0.65 7.98 8.94
CA ASN A 379 -0.98 9.03 9.90
C ASN A 379 -2.29 8.79 10.66
N SER A 380 -3.09 7.77 10.29
CA SER A 380 -4.39 7.50 10.92
C SER A 380 -4.32 7.21 12.42
N VAL A 381 -3.20 6.64 12.87
CA VAL A 381 -2.95 6.35 14.29
C VAL A 381 -2.66 7.61 15.10
N ASN A 382 -2.26 8.71 14.45
CA ASN A 382 -1.93 9.98 15.08
C ASN A 382 -3.11 10.97 15.14
N LEU A 383 -4.30 10.60 14.63
CA LEU A 383 -5.47 11.51 14.60
C LEU A 383 -6.13 11.74 15.97
N GLY A 384 -5.65 11.07 17.02
CA GLY A 384 -6.28 11.05 18.34
C GLY A 384 -7.55 10.19 18.39
N GLY A 385 -8.11 10.03 19.59
CA GLY A 385 -9.22 9.12 19.83
C GLY A 385 -8.84 7.64 19.72
N ASN A 386 -9.66 6.84 19.04
CA ASN A 386 -9.45 5.40 18.88
C ASN A 386 -8.71 5.09 17.56
N GLU A 387 -7.42 4.83 17.65
CA GLU A 387 -6.52 4.50 16.54
C GLU A 387 -6.96 3.29 15.69
N TYR A 388 -7.56 2.26 16.31
CA TYR A 388 -8.10 1.10 15.60
C TYR A 388 -9.33 1.46 14.76
N LEU A 389 -10.25 2.26 15.33
CA LEU A 389 -11.42 2.74 14.61
C LEU A 389 -11.01 3.64 13.44
N ASN A 390 -10.07 4.56 13.67
CA ASN A 390 -9.56 5.45 12.63
C ASN A 390 -9.01 4.64 11.44
N PHE A 391 -8.21 3.60 11.71
CA PHE A 391 -7.65 2.77 10.66
C PHE A 391 -8.68 1.90 9.95
N PHE A 392 -9.67 1.38 10.68
CA PHE A 392 -10.78 0.64 10.10
C PHE A 392 -11.61 1.51 9.14
N LEU A 393 -11.88 2.76 9.54
CA LEU A 393 -12.59 3.73 8.71
C LEU A 393 -11.80 4.11 7.45
N MET A 394 -10.46 4.19 7.52
CA MET A 394 -9.63 4.39 6.32
C MET A 394 -9.88 3.30 5.27
N GLY A 395 -10.03 2.04 5.69
CA GLY A 395 -10.38 0.94 4.78
C GLY A 395 -11.80 1.06 4.23
N ILE A 396 -12.78 1.36 5.09
CA ILE A 396 -14.18 1.51 4.64
C ILE A 396 -14.33 2.58 3.57
N VAL A 397 -13.66 3.72 3.74
CA VAL A 397 -13.80 4.89 2.87
C VAL A 397 -13.29 4.65 1.44
N GLU A 398 -12.40 3.68 1.24
CA GLU A 398 -11.91 3.32 -0.10
C GLU A 398 -13.00 2.67 -0.98
N ILE A 399 -13.89 1.87 -0.39
CA ILE A 399 -14.96 1.17 -1.11
C ILE A 399 -15.91 2.15 -1.82
N PRO A 400 -16.53 3.16 -1.15
CA PRO A 400 -17.38 4.13 -1.83
C PRO A 400 -16.58 5.05 -2.77
N ALA A 401 -15.28 5.29 -2.52
CA ALA A 401 -14.43 6.06 -3.43
C ALA A 401 -14.32 5.37 -4.80
N TYR A 402 -14.12 4.05 -4.83
CA TYR A 402 -14.06 3.29 -6.07
C TYR A 402 -15.40 3.23 -6.81
N ILE A 403 -16.52 3.13 -6.08
CA ILE A 403 -17.87 3.20 -6.66
C ILE A 403 -18.09 4.59 -7.29
N PHE A 404 -17.73 5.65 -6.57
CA PHE A 404 -17.83 7.04 -7.05
C PHE A 404 -17.03 7.23 -8.34
N VAL A 405 -15.79 6.72 -8.42
CA VAL A 405 -14.96 6.80 -9.62
C VAL A 405 -15.58 6.05 -10.80
N CYS A 406 -16.08 4.83 -10.58
CA CYS A 406 -16.75 4.04 -11.62
C CYS A 406 -17.96 4.79 -12.21
N VAL A 407 -18.81 5.37 -11.37
CA VAL A 407 -20.01 6.10 -11.83
C VAL A 407 -19.62 7.45 -12.44
N GLY A 408 -18.65 8.14 -11.86
CA GLY A 408 -18.20 9.46 -12.29
C GLY A 408 -17.55 9.45 -13.66
N MET A 409 -16.69 8.46 -13.94
CA MET A 409 -15.94 8.39 -15.21
C MET A 409 -16.83 8.20 -16.44
N ASP A 410 -18.00 7.59 -16.26
CA ASP A 410 -18.97 7.35 -17.34
C ASP A 410 -19.80 8.58 -17.67
N ARG A 411 -20.00 9.48 -16.70
CA ARG A 411 -20.85 10.68 -16.85
C ARG A 411 -20.06 11.96 -17.13
N LEU A 412 -19.00 12.21 -16.38
CA LEU A 412 -18.27 13.49 -16.37
C LEU A 412 -16.93 13.44 -17.11
N GLY A 413 -16.49 12.27 -17.55
CA GLY A 413 -15.19 12.05 -18.18
C GLY A 413 -14.07 11.79 -17.17
N ARG A 414 -12.92 11.31 -17.65
CA ARG A 414 -11.82 10.85 -16.80
C ARG A 414 -11.00 12.04 -16.30
N ARG A 415 -10.75 13.02 -17.15
CA ARG A 415 -9.96 14.22 -16.82
C ARG A 415 -10.61 15.02 -15.71
N CYS A 416 -11.91 15.30 -15.84
CA CYS A 416 -12.67 16.09 -14.88
C CYS A 416 -12.73 15.44 -13.50
N ILE A 417 -13.04 14.15 -13.42
CA ILE A 417 -13.09 13.41 -12.15
C ILE A 417 -11.71 13.35 -11.50
N LEU A 418 -10.65 13.09 -12.27
CA LEU A 418 -9.29 13.02 -11.74
C LEU A 418 -8.84 14.38 -11.19
N GLY A 419 -8.99 15.45 -11.96
CA GLY A 419 -8.64 16.81 -11.55
C GLY A 419 -9.43 17.27 -10.33
N PHE A 420 -10.75 17.03 -10.32
CA PHE A 420 -11.61 17.36 -9.17
C PHE A 420 -11.23 16.59 -7.91
N SER A 421 -10.93 15.29 -8.02
CA SER A 421 -10.53 14.47 -6.87
C SER A 421 -9.19 14.95 -6.28
N LEU A 422 -8.22 15.31 -7.12
CA LEU A 422 -6.93 15.85 -6.66
C LEU A 422 -7.09 17.24 -6.01
N LEU A 423 -7.86 18.14 -6.61
CA LEU A 423 -8.12 19.46 -6.03
C LEU A 423 -8.94 19.36 -4.72
N SER A 424 -9.92 18.47 -4.66
CA SER A 424 -10.67 18.17 -3.43
C SER A 424 -9.74 17.65 -2.33
N SER A 425 -8.76 16.79 -2.67
CA SER A 425 -7.71 16.36 -1.75
C SER A 425 -6.87 17.54 -1.25
N ALA A 426 -6.51 18.49 -2.12
CA ALA A 426 -5.77 19.68 -1.69
C ALA A 426 -6.57 20.55 -0.71
N VAL A 427 -7.85 20.79 -1.01
CA VAL A 427 -8.75 21.59 -0.15
C VAL A 427 -8.94 20.91 1.21
N THR A 428 -9.21 19.60 1.23
CA THR A 428 -9.39 18.85 2.49
C THR A 428 -8.12 18.85 3.34
N ASN A 429 -6.92 18.73 2.75
CA ASN A 429 -5.66 18.90 3.47
C ASN A 429 -5.51 20.30 4.08
N GLY A 430 -5.91 21.36 3.35
CA GLY A 430 -5.94 22.72 3.88
C GLY A 430 -6.92 22.88 5.05
N VAL A 431 -8.10 22.27 4.97
CA VAL A 431 -9.09 22.25 6.08
C VAL A 431 -8.53 21.54 7.30
N ILE A 432 -7.84 20.40 7.13
CA ILE A 432 -7.22 19.66 8.24
C ILE A 432 -6.22 20.54 9.00
N MET A 433 -5.48 21.41 8.32
CA MET A 433 -4.51 22.31 8.96
C MET A 433 -5.15 23.40 9.84
N VAL A 434 -6.42 23.75 9.58
CA VAL A 434 -7.14 24.79 10.33
C VAL A 434 -7.86 24.22 11.55
N ILE A 435 -8.17 22.93 11.55
CA ILE A 435 -8.90 22.27 12.65
C ILE A 435 -7.99 22.16 13.89
N PRO A 436 -8.42 22.67 15.07
CA PRO A 436 -7.70 22.47 16.31
C PRO A 436 -7.63 20.99 16.71
N GLN A 437 -6.51 20.57 17.31
CA GLN A 437 -6.23 19.15 17.63
C GLN A 437 -7.22 18.55 18.64
N ASP A 438 -7.90 19.37 19.43
CA ASP A 438 -8.87 18.91 20.44
C ASP A 438 -10.15 18.33 19.82
N TYR A 439 -10.48 18.69 18.58
CA TYR A 439 -11.68 18.22 17.88
C TYR A 439 -11.41 16.94 17.07
N HIS A 440 -11.11 15.83 17.76
CA HIS A 440 -10.75 14.55 17.13
C HIS A 440 -11.77 14.04 16.09
N VAL A 441 -13.07 14.23 16.32
CA VAL A 441 -14.12 13.80 15.37
C VAL A 441 -14.06 14.62 14.07
N CYS A 442 -13.93 15.93 14.16
CA CYS A 442 -13.81 16.80 12.98
C CYS A 442 -12.54 16.49 12.20
N LEU A 443 -11.42 16.30 12.90
CA LEU A 443 -10.15 15.92 12.30
C LEU A 443 -10.25 14.57 11.58
N MET A 444 -10.88 13.58 12.21
CA MET A 444 -11.12 12.27 11.62
C MET A 444 -11.96 12.38 10.34
N VAL A 445 -13.11 13.07 10.39
CA VAL A 445 -14.00 13.25 9.23
C VAL A 445 -13.28 13.94 8.07
N ALA A 446 -12.54 15.01 8.35
CA ALA A 446 -11.76 15.71 7.33
C ALA A 446 -10.66 14.82 6.72
N THR A 447 -10.00 14.01 7.54
CA THR A 447 -8.98 13.06 7.08
C THR A 447 -9.58 11.94 6.24
N MET A 448 -10.76 11.43 6.60
CA MET A 448 -11.50 10.47 5.78
C MET A 448 -11.90 11.08 4.43
N ALA A 449 -12.35 12.33 4.41
CA ALA A 449 -12.65 13.02 3.15
C ALA A 449 -11.39 13.19 2.27
N GLY A 450 -10.24 13.52 2.85
CA GLY A 450 -8.97 13.57 2.12
C GLY A 450 -8.54 12.21 1.57
N LYS A 451 -8.66 11.15 2.38
CA LYS A 451 -8.38 9.77 1.98
C LYS A 451 -9.30 9.30 0.85
N PHE A 452 -10.60 9.64 0.90
CA PHE A 452 -11.55 9.36 -0.17
C PHE A 452 -11.10 9.99 -1.49
N SER A 453 -10.80 11.29 -1.47
CA SER A 453 -10.44 12.05 -2.67
C SER A 453 -9.13 11.57 -3.29
N ILE A 454 -8.10 11.31 -2.47
CA ILE A 454 -6.83 10.77 -2.99
C ILE A 454 -6.96 9.33 -3.47
N GLY A 455 -7.75 8.50 -2.76
CA GLY A 455 -8.01 7.11 -3.14
C GLY A 455 -8.75 7.01 -4.47
N ALA A 456 -9.72 7.89 -4.69
CA ALA A 456 -10.42 8.03 -5.97
C ALA A 456 -9.45 8.38 -7.11
N ALA A 457 -8.60 9.40 -6.92
CA ALA A 457 -7.59 9.80 -7.90
C ALA A 457 -6.60 8.66 -8.19
N PHE A 458 -6.13 7.96 -7.16
CA PHE A 458 -5.17 6.87 -7.29
C PHE A 458 -5.76 5.63 -7.98
N GLY A 459 -7.05 5.34 -7.81
CA GLY A 459 -7.72 4.28 -8.57
C GLY A 459 -7.89 4.66 -10.06
N LEU A 460 -8.29 5.90 -10.33
CA LEU A 460 -8.59 6.38 -11.68
C LEU A 460 -7.36 6.49 -12.58
N ILE A 461 -6.19 6.85 -12.03
CA ILE A 461 -4.97 7.06 -12.82
C ILE A 461 -4.48 5.78 -13.53
N TYR A 462 -4.74 4.58 -12.98
CA TYR A 462 -4.42 3.32 -13.65
C TYR A 462 -5.13 3.21 -14.99
N LEU A 463 -6.45 3.46 -14.99
CA LEU A 463 -7.27 3.41 -16.20
C LEU A 463 -6.93 4.56 -17.14
N TYR A 464 -6.82 5.78 -16.62
CA TYR A 464 -6.59 6.95 -17.44
C TYR A 464 -5.23 6.89 -18.16
N THR A 465 -4.19 6.37 -17.50
CA THR A 465 -2.89 6.10 -18.15
C THR A 465 -3.03 5.06 -19.26
N ALA A 466 -3.82 4.00 -19.04
CA ALA A 466 -4.05 3.00 -20.07
C ALA A 466 -4.79 3.55 -21.30
N GLU A 467 -5.73 4.49 -21.11
CA GLU A 467 -6.48 5.12 -22.21
C GLU A 467 -5.69 6.23 -22.93
N LEU A 468 -4.76 6.90 -22.24
CA LEU A 468 -4.01 8.04 -22.77
C LEU A 468 -2.92 7.64 -23.78
N TYR A 469 -2.33 6.44 -23.61
CA TYR A 469 -1.22 5.96 -24.41
C TYR A 469 -1.68 4.91 -25.45
N PRO A 470 -1.06 4.89 -26.64
CA PRO A 470 -1.41 3.93 -27.66
C PRO A 470 -1.05 2.51 -27.22
N THR A 471 -1.76 1.51 -27.78
CA THR A 471 -1.61 0.08 -27.44
C THR A 471 -0.15 -0.39 -27.40
N ILE A 472 0.68 0.14 -28.28
CA ILE A 472 2.09 -0.24 -28.47
C ILE A 472 2.95 0.08 -27.22
N VAL A 473 2.73 1.23 -26.57
CA VAL A 473 3.51 1.67 -25.40
C VAL A 473 2.71 1.73 -24.10
N ARG A 474 1.43 1.36 -24.15
CA ARG A 474 0.50 1.44 -23.01
C ARG A 474 1.03 0.76 -21.75
N SER A 475 1.47 -0.49 -21.87
CA SER A 475 1.97 -1.27 -20.74
C SER A 475 3.24 -0.65 -20.15
N LEU A 476 4.08 -0.04 -20.99
CA LEU A 476 5.29 0.67 -20.57
C LEU A 476 4.96 1.97 -19.83
N ALA A 477 3.94 2.71 -20.29
CA ALA A 477 3.46 3.92 -19.62
C ALA A 477 2.85 3.65 -18.25
N VAL A 478 1.97 2.64 -18.14
CA VAL A 478 1.40 2.21 -16.85
C VAL A 478 2.50 1.68 -15.92
N GLY A 479 3.43 0.88 -16.45
CA GLY A 479 4.57 0.34 -15.69
C GLY A 479 5.48 1.42 -15.12
N SER A 480 5.91 2.39 -15.94
CA SER A 480 6.77 3.50 -15.50
C SER A 480 6.07 4.39 -14.46
N GLY A 481 4.81 4.74 -14.67
CA GLY A 481 4.00 5.47 -13.69
C GLY A 481 3.89 4.72 -12.36
N SER A 482 3.67 3.40 -12.40
CA SER A 482 3.65 2.56 -11.21
C SER A 482 4.99 2.57 -10.47
N MET A 483 6.13 2.49 -11.16
CA MET A 483 7.46 2.58 -10.53
C MET A 483 7.65 3.92 -9.80
N VAL A 484 7.28 5.03 -10.43
CA VAL A 484 7.33 6.36 -9.79
C VAL A 484 6.40 6.44 -8.58
N SER A 485 5.21 5.81 -8.66
CA SER A 485 4.30 5.73 -7.52
C SER A 485 4.91 5.01 -6.32
N ARG A 486 5.76 3.99 -6.55
CA ARG A 486 6.45 3.28 -5.46
C ARG A 486 7.49 4.15 -4.76
N VAL A 487 8.16 5.05 -5.49
CA VAL A 487 9.02 6.08 -4.87
C VAL A 487 8.19 6.94 -3.91
N GLY A 488 6.97 7.33 -4.31
CA GLY A 488 6.01 8.01 -3.42
C GLY A 488 5.69 7.21 -2.14
N SER A 489 5.47 5.90 -2.24
CA SER A 489 5.24 5.05 -1.06
C SER A 489 6.46 4.90 -0.14
N ILE A 490 7.68 4.94 -0.69
CA ILE A 490 8.93 4.90 0.11
C ILE A 490 9.10 6.24 0.87
N MET A 491 8.71 7.35 0.25
CA MET A 491 8.80 8.69 0.85
C MET A 491 7.69 8.98 1.88
N ALA A 492 6.52 8.34 1.77
CA ALA A 492 5.36 8.62 2.63
C ALA A 492 5.63 8.42 4.14
N PRO A 493 6.27 7.33 4.61
CA PRO A 493 6.60 7.18 6.03
C PRO A 493 7.50 8.31 6.55
N PHE A 494 8.52 8.70 5.77
CA PHE A 494 9.39 9.83 6.12
C PHE A 494 8.60 11.12 6.24
N CYS A 495 7.66 11.38 5.34
CA CYS A 495 6.76 12.53 5.42
C CYS A 495 5.97 12.54 6.73
N VAL A 496 5.39 11.41 7.15
CA VAL A 496 4.67 11.32 8.43
C VAL A 496 5.60 11.60 9.62
N TYR A 497 6.86 11.16 9.57
CA TYR A 497 7.83 11.46 10.63
C TYR A 497 8.19 12.95 10.74
N LEU A 498 8.09 13.73 9.66
CA LEU A 498 8.28 15.19 9.73
C LEU A 498 7.23 15.89 10.62
N SER A 499 6.14 15.21 11.00
CA SER A 499 5.18 15.73 12.00
C SER A 499 5.82 16.03 13.36
N SER A 500 6.95 15.37 13.70
CA SER A 500 7.72 15.65 14.91
C SER A 500 8.37 17.04 14.92
N ILE A 501 8.66 17.60 13.74
CA ILE A 501 9.22 18.95 13.59
C ILE A 501 8.07 19.96 13.52
N TRP A 502 7.08 19.68 12.66
CA TRP A 502 5.86 20.48 12.57
C TRP A 502 4.67 19.61 12.22
N ILE A 503 3.66 19.62 13.10
CA ILE A 503 2.53 18.69 13.09
C ILE A 503 1.74 18.66 11.77
N PHE A 504 1.76 19.76 11.02
CA PHE A 504 1.04 19.94 9.75
C PHE A 504 1.88 19.67 8.49
N MET A 505 3.17 19.27 8.62
CA MET A 505 4.03 18.96 7.47
C MET A 505 3.43 17.90 6.54
N PRO A 506 2.89 16.77 7.04
CA PRO A 506 2.35 15.74 6.16
C PRO A 506 1.23 16.24 5.26
N GLN A 507 0.31 17.02 5.82
CA GLN A 507 -0.84 17.57 5.12
C GLN A 507 -0.44 18.67 4.14
N LEU A 508 0.54 19.52 4.50
CA LEU A 508 1.07 20.53 3.60
C LEU A 508 1.72 19.89 2.36
N LEU A 509 2.55 18.86 2.55
CA LEU A 509 3.23 18.18 1.44
C LEU A 509 2.22 17.44 0.54
N VAL A 510 1.29 16.67 1.12
CA VAL A 510 0.27 15.97 0.32
C VAL A 510 -0.64 16.98 -0.39
N GLY A 511 -1.06 18.05 0.29
CA GLY A 511 -1.92 19.10 -0.26
C GLY A 511 -1.28 19.87 -1.41
N THR A 512 0.00 20.24 -1.29
CA THR A 512 0.75 20.95 -2.35
C THR A 512 0.95 20.08 -3.59
N PHE A 513 1.37 18.82 -3.43
CA PHE A 513 1.48 17.89 -4.56
C PHE A 513 0.13 17.61 -5.21
N ALA A 514 -0.94 17.46 -4.41
CA ALA A 514 -2.31 17.28 -4.92
C ALA A 514 -2.82 18.50 -5.69
N PHE A 515 -2.52 19.72 -5.21
CA PHE A 515 -2.89 20.96 -5.89
C PHE A 515 -2.18 21.09 -7.24
N MET A 516 -0.86 20.90 -7.27
CA MET A 516 -0.08 20.94 -8.51
C MET A 516 -0.56 19.88 -9.51
N SER A 517 -0.73 18.63 -9.05
CA SER A 517 -1.22 17.53 -9.89
C SER A 517 -2.63 17.79 -10.41
N GLY A 518 -3.51 18.35 -9.59
CA GLY A 518 -4.89 18.68 -9.96
C GLY A 518 -4.95 19.73 -11.07
N ILE A 519 -4.16 20.80 -10.98
CA ILE A 519 -4.08 21.83 -12.04
C ILE A 519 -3.51 21.25 -13.32
N LEU A 520 -2.38 20.53 -13.23
CA LEU A 520 -1.71 19.96 -14.40
C LEU A 520 -2.54 18.88 -15.10
N THR A 521 -3.44 18.19 -14.37
CA THR A 521 -4.38 17.23 -14.97
C THR A 521 -5.26 17.87 -16.04
N PHE A 522 -5.61 19.17 -15.91
CA PHE A 522 -6.39 19.86 -16.94
C PHE A 522 -5.59 20.16 -18.22
N MET A 523 -4.28 19.93 -18.25
CA MET A 523 -3.51 20.00 -19.49
C MET A 523 -3.56 18.69 -20.29
N LEU A 524 -4.11 17.61 -19.71
CA LEU A 524 -4.25 16.32 -20.37
C LEU A 524 -5.53 16.27 -21.24
N PRO A 525 -5.54 15.47 -22.33
CA PRO A 525 -6.70 15.32 -23.20
C PRO A 525 -7.78 14.45 -22.56
N GLU A 526 -9.05 14.66 -22.93
CA GLU A 526 -10.15 13.82 -22.42
C GLU A 526 -10.24 12.51 -23.23
N THR A 527 -10.49 11.39 -22.54
CA THR A 527 -10.56 10.04 -23.13
C THR A 527 -11.99 9.51 -23.25
N LEU A 528 -12.98 10.19 -22.66
CA LEU A 528 -14.38 9.79 -22.70
C LEU A 528 -14.89 9.54 -24.14
N ARG A 529 -15.39 8.33 -24.40
CA ARG A 529 -16.00 7.88 -25.67
C ARG A 529 -15.09 7.98 -26.91
N LYS A 530 -13.77 8.11 -26.72
CA LYS A 530 -12.82 8.05 -27.83
C LYS A 530 -12.34 6.62 -28.07
N PRO A 531 -12.14 6.20 -29.33
CA PRO A 531 -11.53 4.91 -29.62
C PRO A 531 -10.09 4.90 -29.12
N LEU A 532 -9.66 3.75 -28.60
CA LEU A 532 -8.28 3.54 -28.14
C LEU A 532 -7.33 3.70 -29.32
N ALA A 533 -6.38 4.64 -29.21
CA ALA A 533 -5.36 4.82 -30.23
C ALA A 533 -4.46 3.58 -30.32
N THR A 534 -4.16 3.16 -31.54
CA THR A 534 -3.23 2.07 -31.82
C THR A 534 -1.83 2.59 -32.10
N THR A 535 -1.71 3.79 -32.66
CA THR A 535 -0.44 4.42 -33.04
C THR A 535 -0.29 5.84 -32.49
N TRP A 536 0.95 6.32 -32.37
CA TRP A 536 1.24 7.70 -31.94
C TRP A 536 0.59 8.77 -32.82
N LYS A 537 0.52 8.55 -34.14
CA LYS A 537 -0.12 9.46 -35.09
C LYS A 537 -1.63 9.64 -34.82
N GLU A 538 -2.30 8.59 -34.33
CA GLU A 538 -3.70 8.68 -33.91
C GLU A 538 -3.85 9.46 -32.60
N THR A 539 -2.93 9.25 -31.64
CA THR A 539 -2.90 9.99 -30.38
C THR A 539 -2.65 11.48 -30.58
N GLU A 540 -1.76 11.86 -31.49
CA GLU A 540 -1.49 13.26 -31.85
C GLU A 540 -2.74 13.93 -32.43
N LYS A 541 -3.39 13.29 -33.42
CA LYS A 541 -4.65 13.78 -34.04
C LYS A 541 -5.79 13.94 -33.03
N GLN A 542 -5.92 13.00 -32.10
CA GLN A 542 -6.93 13.08 -31.04
C GLN A 542 -6.68 14.27 -30.09
N SER A 543 -5.41 14.62 -29.88
CA SER A 543 -5.05 15.74 -29.00
C SER A 543 -5.11 17.12 -29.66
N SER A 544 -4.93 17.20 -30.98
CA SER A 544 -5.14 18.43 -31.73
C SER A 544 -6.61 18.78 -31.89
N SER A 545 -7.52 17.80 -31.80
CA SER A 545 -8.97 18.00 -31.88
C SER A 545 -9.61 18.49 -30.57
N ASP A 546 -8.88 18.42 -29.45
CA ASP A 546 -9.32 18.87 -28.11
C ASP A 546 -8.85 20.29 -27.75
N LYS A 547 -7.95 20.87 -28.56
CA LYS A 547 -7.55 22.28 -28.48
C LYS A 547 -8.49 23.11 -29.34
#